data_AF-A0A2M7A6M1-F1
#
_entry.id   AF-A0A2M7A6M1-F1
#
_cell.length_a   1.000
_cell.length_b   1.000
_cell.length_c   1.000
_cell.angle_alpha   90.00
_cell.angle_beta   90.00
_cell.angle_gamma   90.00
#
_symmetry.space_group_name_H-M   'P 1'
#
loop_
_entity.id
_entity.type
_entity.pdbx_description
1 polymer ?
#
loop_
_entity_poly.entity_id
_entity_poly.type
_entity_poly.pdbx_seq_one_letter_code
_entity_poly.pdbx_strand_id
1 'polypeptide(L)'
;MDEVSGAAMLVRRDTFEQVGLLDEGFFYWEDIDWCKRIKAAGWKVVYLPRAKVVHHHFGGSSGEVRPLTHLASLRSTHYYFRKHHGALTALLVKTTLVLREAVHLLLAAITLRRERLRLRLNSLRGALNP
;
A
#
# COMPACT_ATOMS: atom_id res chain seq x y z
N MET A 1 2.53 20.23 -3.75
CA MET A 1 2.49 18.79 -4.04
C MET A 1 3.90 18.30 -3.78
N ASP A 2 4.09 17.47 -2.77
CA ASP A 2 5.41 17.16 -2.24
C ASP A 2 6.09 15.99 -2.97
N GLU A 3 5.32 15.20 -3.72
CA GLU A 3 5.76 14.03 -4.46
C GLU A 3 5.07 13.98 -5.84
N VAL A 4 5.68 13.29 -6.79
CA VAL A 4 5.09 12.98 -8.10
C VAL A 4 5.11 11.47 -8.32
N SER A 5 4.17 10.96 -9.10
CA SER A 5 4.08 9.51 -9.35
C SER A 5 5.26 9.02 -10.19
N GLY A 6 5.86 7.90 -9.77
CA GLY A 6 6.88 7.17 -10.51
C GLY A 6 6.46 6.70 -11.91
N ALA A 7 5.16 6.66 -12.21
CA ALA A 7 4.65 6.19 -13.51
C ALA A 7 5.12 7.05 -14.70
N ALA A 8 5.40 8.34 -14.48
CA ALA A 8 5.91 9.25 -15.50
C ALA A 8 6.75 10.36 -14.85
N MET A 9 8.06 10.13 -14.73
CA MET A 9 9.01 11.10 -14.18
C MET A 9 10.15 11.36 -15.15
N LEU A 10 10.59 12.62 -15.20
CA LEU A 10 11.83 13.01 -15.84
C LEU A 10 12.78 13.55 -14.76
N VAL A 11 13.99 13.01 -14.70
CA VAL A 11 14.98 13.35 -13.68
C VAL A 11 16.28 13.75 -14.37
N ARG A 12 16.92 14.85 -13.92
CA ARG A 12 18.22 15.28 -14.44
C ARG A 12 19.28 14.24 -14.09
N ARG A 13 20.27 14.08 -14.97
CA ARG A 13 21.41 13.17 -14.76
C ARG A 13 22.09 13.40 -13.41
N ASP A 14 22.52 14.63 -13.17
CA ASP A 14 23.22 15.01 -11.92
C ASP A 14 22.38 14.70 -10.67
N THR A 15 21.04 14.82 -10.76
CA THR A 15 20.15 14.49 -9.65
C THR A 15 20.18 13.00 -9.34
N PHE A 16 20.11 12.12 -10.34
CA PHE A 16 20.18 10.68 -10.08
C PHE A 16 21.58 10.27 -9.61
N GLU A 17 22.65 10.89 -10.15
CA GLU A 17 24.03 10.58 -9.77
C GLU A 17 24.31 10.98 -8.32
N GLN A 18 23.72 12.08 -7.85
CA GLN A 18 23.84 12.53 -6.46
C GLN A 18 22.97 11.73 -5.48
N VAL A 19 21.72 11.44 -5.85
CA VAL A 19 20.71 10.89 -4.92
C VAL A 19 20.69 9.35 -4.92
N GLY A 20 21.20 8.73 -5.98
CA GLY A 20 21.12 7.30 -6.24
C GLY A 20 19.76 6.89 -6.83
N LEU A 21 19.63 5.58 -7.10
CA LEU A 21 18.43 4.98 -7.69
C LEU A 21 17.27 4.87 -6.68
N LEU A 22 16.14 4.35 -7.15
CA LEU A 22 15.04 3.88 -6.31
C LEU A 22 15.53 2.81 -5.35
N ASP A 23 14.94 2.76 -4.16
CA ASP A 23 15.32 1.80 -3.12
C ASP A 23 14.52 0.51 -3.32
N GLU A 24 15.21 -0.56 -3.71
CA GLU A 24 14.63 -1.89 -3.98
C GLU A 24 14.04 -2.58 -2.73
N GLY A 25 14.25 -2.02 -1.54
CA GLY A 25 13.56 -2.43 -0.32
C GLY A 25 12.05 -2.15 -0.33
N PHE A 26 11.59 -1.31 -1.26
CA PHE A 26 10.19 -0.95 -1.46
C PHE A 26 9.56 -1.71 -2.63
N PHE A 27 8.34 -2.17 -2.39
CA PHE A 27 7.41 -2.59 -3.46
C PHE A 27 6.30 -1.54 -3.70
N TYR A 28 6.10 -0.67 -2.70
CA TYR A 28 5.31 0.55 -2.73
C TYR A 28 6.12 1.62 -1.98
N TRP A 29 5.85 2.91 -2.19
CA TRP A 29 6.57 4.04 -1.54
C TRP A 29 7.96 4.37 -2.10
N GLU A 30 8.44 3.64 -3.11
CA GLU A 30 9.75 3.88 -3.72
C GLU A 30 9.86 5.28 -4.33
N ASP A 31 8.81 5.76 -4.99
CA ASP A 31 8.74 7.08 -5.62
C ASP A 31 8.62 8.21 -4.58
N ILE A 32 7.85 7.98 -3.51
CA ILE A 32 7.75 8.88 -2.36
C ILE A 32 9.11 9.00 -1.63
N ASP A 33 9.77 7.88 -1.34
CA ASP A 33 11.11 7.85 -0.77
C ASP A 33 12.11 8.62 -1.64
N TRP A 34 12.05 8.40 -2.95
CA TRP A 34 12.98 9.03 -3.88
C TRP A 34 12.73 10.53 -4.00
N CYS A 35 11.47 10.96 -4.10
CA CYS A 35 11.12 12.39 -4.07
C CYS A 35 11.60 13.05 -2.77
N LYS A 36 11.47 12.38 -1.63
CA LYS A 36 11.98 12.87 -0.34
C LYS A 36 13.50 13.01 -0.34
N ARG A 37 14.25 12.01 -0.85
CA ARG A 37 15.71 12.09 -0.98
C ARG A 37 16.16 13.17 -1.95
N ILE A 38 15.49 13.32 -3.09
CA ILE A 38 15.75 14.38 -4.08
C ILE A 38 15.61 15.76 -3.43
N LYS A 39 14.53 15.99 -2.69
CA LYS A 39 14.31 17.25 -1.94
C LYS A 39 15.37 17.46 -0.87
N ALA A 40 15.73 16.42 -0.11
CA ALA A 40 16.76 16.50 0.92
C ALA A 40 18.15 16.85 0.35
N ALA A 41 18.41 16.50 -0.91
CA ALA A 41 19.62 16.89 -1.64
C ALA A 41 19.57 18.31 -2.25
N GLY A 42 18.50 19.08 -1.99
CA GLY A 42 18.35 20.47 -2.43
C GLY A 42 17.68 20.65 -3.80
N TRP A 43 17.25 19.56 -4.45
CA TRP A 43 16.55 19.62 -5.73
C TRP A 43 15.06 19.89 -5.56
N LYS A 44 14.44 20.48 -6.58
CA LYS A 44 12.99 20.69 -6.63
C LYS A 44 12.30 19.50 -7.29
N VAL A 45 11.19 19.07 -6.71
CA VAL A 45 10.23 18.14 -7.33
C VAL A 45 9.02 18.96 -7.76
N VAL A 46 8.67 18.90 -9.05
CA VAL A 46 7.61 19.74 -9.63
C VAL A 46 6.64 18.92 -10.48
N TYR A 47 5.36 19.26 -10.41
CA TYR A 47 4.32 18.72 -11.27
C TYR A 47 4.13 19.64 -12.49
N LEU A 48 4.15 19.07 -13.70
CA LEU A 48 3.98 19.81 -14.95
C LEU A 48 2.61 19.50 -15.58
N PRO A 49 1.56 20.31 -15.34
CA PRO A 49 0.20 20.01 -15.80
C PRO A 49 0.03 20.03 -17.33
N ARG A 50 0.97 20.65 -18.05
CA ARG A 50 0.97 20.72 -19.52
C ARG A 50 1.42 19.41 -20.18
N ALA A 51 2.22 18.60 -19.48
CA ALA A 51 2.63 17.28 -19.94
C ALA A 51 1.57 16.25 -19.54
N LYS A 52 1.06 15.50 -20.51
CA LYS A 52 0.02 14.49 -20.28
C LYS A 52 0.56 13.12 -20.66
N VAL A 53 0.48 12.18 -19.73
CA VAL A 53 0.80 10.76 -19.93
C VAL A 53 -0.40 9.96 -19.42
N VAL A 54 -0.83 8.96 -20.19
CA VAL A 54 -1.93 8.07 -19.81
C VAL A 54 -1.33 6.77 -19.28
N HIS A 55 -1.57 6.49 -18.00
CA HIS A 55 -1.20 5.23 -17.37
C HIS A 55 -2.44 4.32 -17.31
N HIS A 56 -2.40 3.21 -18.06
CA HIS A 56 -3.49 2.24 -18.10
C HIS A 56 -3.39 1.26 -16.92
N HIS A 57 -4.27 1.40 -15.93
CA HIS A 57 -4.31 0.51 -14.75
C HIS A 57 -4.89 -0.89 -15.02
N PHE A 58 -5.45 -1.13 -16.22
CA PHE A 58 -6.28 -2.31 -16.54
C PHE A 58 -5.50 -3.56 -17.00
N GLY A 59 -4.16 -3.48 -17.13
CA GLY A 59 -3.34 -4.57 -17.68
C GLY A 59 -2.68 -5.51 -16.67
N GLY A 60 -2.68 -5.20 -15.37
CA GLY A 60 -1.95 -6.03 -14.40
C GLY A 60 -2.16 -5.67 -12.94
N SER A 61 -2.58 -6.66 -12.15
CA SER A 61 -2.47 -6.74 -10.67
C SER A 61 -3.30 -5.82 -9.77
N SER A 62 -4.12 -4.89 -10.27
CA SER A 62 -4.83 -3.90 -9.43
C SER A 62 -6.31 -4.22 -9.12
N GLY A 63 -6.95 -5.12 -9.88
CA GLY A 63 -8.39 -5.42 -9.72
C GLY A 63 -8.73 -6.24 -8.47
N GLU A 64 -7.79 -7.06 -8.01
CA GLU A 64 -7.85 -7.76 -6.71
C GLU A 64 -6.54 -7.53 -5.98
N VAL A 65 -6.63 -7.04 -4.74
CA VAL A 65 -5.47 -6.97 -3.86
C VAL A 65 -5.06 -8.41 -3.52
N ARG A 66 -4.07 -8.92 -4.23
CA ARG A 66 -3.50 -10.25 -3.94
C ARG A 66 -2.87 -10.23 -2.55
N PRO A 67 -2.96 -11.31 -1.76
CA PRO A 67 -2.38 -11.37 -0.42
C PRO A 67 -0.90 -10.97 -0.37
N LEU A 68 -0.11 -11.38 -1.36
CA LEU A 68 1.31 -11.01 -1.47
C LEU A 68 1.52 -9.51 -1.69
N THR A 69 0.70 -8.89 -2.55
CA THR A 69 0.74 -7.45 -2.83
C THR A 69 0.33 -6.63 -1.60
N HIS A 70 -0.67 -7.11 -0.84
CA HIS A 70 -1.05 -6.51 0.44
C HIS A 70 0.09 -6.54 1.45
N LEU A 71 0.70 -7.73 1.65
CA LEU A 71 1.82 -7.90 2.56
C LEU A 71 3.02 -7.05 2.15
N ALA A 72 3.31 -6.96 0.85
CA ALA A 72 4.36 -6.10 0.31
C ALA A 72 4.09 -4.61 0.60
N SER A 73 2.84 -4.15 0.50
CA SER A 73 2.43 -2.79 0.86
C SER A 73 2.58 -2.50 2.36
N LEU A 74 2.18 -3.44 3.23
CA LEU A 74 2.36 -3.32 4.68
C LEU A 74 3.86 -3.28 5.05
N ARG A 75 4.68 -4.14 4.44
CA ARG A 75 6.13 -4.16 4.64
C ARG A 75 6.76 -2.85 4.20
N SER A 76 6.41 -2.37 3.01
CA SER A 76 6.90 -1.11 2.46
C SER A 76 6.54 0.07 3.36
N THR A 77 5.29 0.12 3.85
CA THR A 77 4.85 1.14 4.80
C THR A 77 5.70 1.12 6.08
N HIS A 78 5.88 -0.05 6.71
CA HIS A 78 6.73 -0.17 7.89
C HIS A 78 8.18 0.26 7.63
N TYR A 79 8.74 -0.13 6.49
CA TYR A 79 10.10 0.20 6.10
C TYR A 79 10.29 1.71 5.90
N TYR A 80 9.33 2.39 5.25
CA TYR A 80 9.35 3.84 5.05
C TYR A 80 9.41 4.58 6.39
N PHE A 81 8.51 4.25 7.31
CA PHE A 81 8.47 4.89 8.63
C PHE A 81 9.72 4.58 9.46
N ARG A 82 10.28 3.37 9.34
CA ARG A 82 11.57 3.03 9.98
C ARG A 82 12.71 3.88 9.43
N LYS A 83 12.80 4.02 8.12
CA LYS A 83 13.87 4.75 7.42
C LYS A 83 13.84 6.25 7.72
N HIS A 84 12.64 6.85 7.76
CA HIS A 84 12.50 8.31 7.81
C HIS A 84 12.02 8.89 9.14
N HIS A 85 11.43 8.08 10.02
CA HIS A 85 10.82 8.54 11.27
C HIS A 85 11.32 7.77 12.50
N GLY A 86 12.29 6.87 12.32
CA GLY A 86 12.96 6.16 13.39
C GLY A 86 12.20 4.94 13.93
N ALA A 87 12.84 4.28 14.90
CA ALA A 87 12.44 2.98 15.40
C ALA A 87 11.10 2.97 16.15
N LEU A 88 10.86 3.99 16.96
CA LEU A 88 9.66 4.12 17.78
C LEU A 88 8.42 4.33 16.91
N THR A 89 8.49 5.26 15.96
CA THR A 89 7.41 5.50 14.99
C THR A 89 7.09 4.24 14.19
N ALA A 90 8.12 3.54 13.71
CA ALA A 90 7.92 2.29 12.98
C ALA A 90 7.26 1.19 13.83
N LEU A 91 7.57 1.13 15.14
CA LEU A 91 6.91 0.20 16.06
C LEU A 91 5.42 0.53 16.20
N LEU A 92 5.08 1.81 16.42
CA LEU A 92 3.68 2.26 16.51
C LEU A 92 2.90 2.00 15.21
N VAL A 93 3.54 2.25 14.05
CA VAL A 93 2.93 1.91 12.75
C VAL A 93 2.74 0.39 12.62
N LYS A 94 3.72 -0.42 13.05
CA LYS A 94 3.56 -1.88 13.02
C LYS A 94 2.40 -2.35 13.88
N THR A 95 2.28 -1.85 15.11
CA THR A 95 1.21 -2.26 16.03
C THR A 95 -0.16 -1.86 15.49
N THR A 96 -0.31 -0.63 14.99
CA THR A 96 -1.56 -0.16 14.39
C THR A 96 -1.96 -0.98 13.15
N LEU A 97 -1.02 -1.28 12.25
CA LEU A 97 -1.27 -2.13 11.09
C LEU A 97 -1.72 -3.54 11.51
N VAL A 98 -1.01 -4.19 12.45
CA VAL A 98 -1.37 -5.54 12.93
C VAL A 98 -2.73 -5.55 13.60
N LEU A 99 -3.04 -4.57 14.45
CA LEU A 99 -4.34 -4.46 15.11
C LEU A 99 -5.47 -4.27 14.09
N ARG A 100 -5.28 -3.43 13.07
CA ARG A 100 -6.25 -3.24 11.98
C ARG A 100 -6.56 -4.54 11.27
N GLU A 101 -5.53 -5.29 10.86
CA GLU A 101 -5.72 -6.57 10.17
C GLU A 101 -6.38 -7.62 11.09
N ALA A 102 -6.01 -7.66 12.37
CA ALA A 102 -6.64 -8.54 13.35
C ALA A 102 -8.14 -8.25 13.53
N VAL A 103 -8.52 -6.97 13.61
CA VAL A 103 -9.92 -6.55 13.70
C VAL A 103 -10.68 -6.91 12.43
N HIS A 104 -10.12 -6.65 11.24
CA HIS A 104 -10.74 -7.04 9.98
C HIS A 104 -10.97 -8.56 9.89
N LEU A 105 -9.98 -9.37 10.24
CA LEU A 105 -10.10 -10.83 10.24
C LEU A 105 -11.13 -11.32 11.26
N LEU A 106 -11.19 -10.70 12.44
CA LEU A 106 -12.18 -11.02 13.47
C LEU A 106 -13.60 -10.72 12.98
N LEU A 107 -13.83 -9.54 12.40
CA LEU A 107 -15.13 -9.16 11.84
C LEU A 107 -15.55 -10.07 10.68
N ALA A 108 -14.62 -10.42 9.79
CA ALA A 108 -14.85 -11.39 8.72
C ALA A 108 -15.24 -12.76 9.29
N ALA A 109 -14.52 -13.26 10.29
CA ALA A 109 -14.82 -14.53 10.95
C ALA A 109 -16.19 -14.53 11.63
N ILE A 110 -16.56 -13.44 12.32
CA ILE A 110 -17.89 -13.28 12.94
C ILE A 110 -18.99 -13.30 11.88
N THR A 111 -18.78 -12.57 10.77
CA THR A 111 -19.76 -12.47 9.67
C THR A 111 -19.97 -13.83 9.00
N LEU A 112 -18.89 -14.52 8.64
CA LEU A 112 -18.94 -15.86 8.05
C LEU A 112 -19.57 -16.88 9.01
N ARG A 113 -19.30 -16.79 10.32
CA ARG A 113 -19.93 -17.66 11.32
C ARG A 113 -21.43 -17.42 11.39
N ARG A 114 -21.88 -16.15 11.38
CA ARG A 114 -23.31 -15.79 11.37
C ARG A 114 -24.01 -16.30 10.12
N GLU A 115 -23.40 -16.16 8.94
CA GLU A 115 -23.95 -16.67 7.68
C GLU A 115 -24.07 -18.20 7.68
N ARG A 116 -23.03 -18.93 8.12
CA ARG A 116 -23.09 -20.40 8.24
C ARG A 116 -24.19 -20.86 9.20
N LEU A 117 -24.36 -20.19 10.33
CA LEU A 117 -25.45 -20.51 11.28
C LEU A 117 -26.83 -20.22 10.68
N ARG A 118 -26.99 -19.10 9.96
CA ARG A 118 -28.24 -18.76 9.25
C ARG A 118 -28.59 -19.82 8.19
N LEU A 119 -27.62 -20.22 7.37
CA LEU A 119 -27.83 -21.26 6.34
C LEU A 119 -28.21 -22.61 6.96
N ARG A 120 -27.54 -23.03 8.06
CA ARG A 120 -27.89 -24.25 8.79
C ARG A 120 -29.32 -24.19 9.36
N LEU A 121 -29.68 -23.09 10.01
CA LEU A 121 -31.03 -22.91 10.57
C LEU A 121 -32.11 -22.92 9.48
N ASN A 122 -31.86 -22.29 8.33
CA ASN A 122 -32.79 -22.31 7.20
C ASN A 122 -32.94 -23.72 6.60
N SER A 123 -31.84 -24.48 6.48
CA SER A 123 -31.90 -25.88 6.00
C SER A 123 -32.70 -26.79 6.94
N LEU A 124 -32.55 -26.61 8.26
CA LEU A 124 -33.31 -27.38 9.26
C LEU A 124 -34.80 -27.01 9.25
N ARG A 125 -35.14 -25.72 9.07
CA ARG A 125 -36.53 -25.27 8.94
C ARG A 125 -37.22 -25.78 7.67
N GLY A 126 -36.51 -25.79 6.55
CA GLY A 126 -37.02 -26.37 5.29
C GLY A 126 -37.22 -27.88 5.36
N ALA A 127 -36.41 -28.60 6.15
CA ALA A 127 -36.59 -30.02 6.39
C ALA A 127 -37.77 -30.36 7.32
N LEU A 128 -38.26 -29.39 8.11
CA LEU A 128 -39.34 -29.58 9.09
C LEU A 128 -40.71 -29.08 8.61
N ASN A 129 -40.78 -28.33 7.50
CA ASN A 129 -42.02 -27.88 6.85
C ASN A 129 -41.98 -28.28 5.36
N PRO A 130 -42.41 -29.51 5.00
CA PRO A 130 -42.52 -29.95 3.59
C PRO A 130 -43.64 -29.23 2.83
#